data_AF-A0A2E7UPI8-F1
#
_entry.id   AF-A0A2E7UPI8-F1
#
_cell.length_a   1.000
_cell.length_b   1.000
_cell.length_c   1.000
_cell.angle_alpha   90.00
_cell.angle_beta   90.00
_cell.angle_gamma   90.00
#
_symmetry.space_group_name_H-M   'P 1'
#
loop_
_entity.id
_entity.type
_entity.pdbx_description
1 polymer ?
#
loop_
_entity_poly.entity_id
_entity_poly.type
_entity_poly.pdbx_seq_one_letter_code
_entity_poly.pdbx_strand_id
1 'polypeptide(L)'
;MRIHVSILAVCALLMGCNYGKRNVQACEDWVQTMDSKFAGTACEGADFSLLLTGGCATYEDTKCDISDYFTCLEEQSECSEESGELNTEGWTNCVQDASCE
;
A
#
# COMPACT_ATOMS: atom_id res chain seq x y z
N MET A 1 -30.01 6.79 -42.73
CA MET A 1 -30.15 6.18 -41.39
C MET A 1 -28.76 6.05 -40.80
N ARG A 2 -28.36 6.96 -39.89
CA ARG A 2 -27.10 6.82 -39.13
C ARG A 2 -27.48 6.70 -37.67
N ILE A 3 -27.11 5.57 -37.11
CA ILE A 3 -27.48 5.09 -35.78
C ILE A 3 -26.78 6.00 -34.76
N HIS A 4 -27.54 6.45 -33.78
CA HIS A 4 -27.06 7.24 -32.65
C HIS A 4 -26.12 6.36 -31.84
N VAL A 5 -24.83 6.70 -31.83
CA VAL A 5 -23.86 6.14 -30.90
C VAL A 5 -24.03 6.89 -29.58
N SER A 6 -25.05 6.48 -28.82
CA SER A 6 -25.15 6.79 -27.40
C SER A 6 -24.07 5.95 -26.70
N ILE A 7 -22.86 6.51 -26.57
CA ILE A 7 -21.86 5.96 -25.64
C ILE A 7 -22.42 6.18 -24.25
N LEU A 8 -23.05 5.09 -23.79
CA LEU A 8 -23.40 4.77 -22.44
C LEU A 8 -22.36 5.30 -21.46
N ALA A 9 -22.78 6.29 -20.68
CA ALA A 9 -22.25 6.59 -19.37
C ALA A 9 -22.41 5.34 -18.48
N VAL A 10 -21.40 4.47 -18.44
CA VAL A 10 -21.30 3.35 -17.49
C VAL A 10 -19.83 3.12 -17.12
N CYS A 11 -19.18 4.11 -16.51
CA CYS A 11 -17.93 3.89 -15.77
C CYS A 11 -17.94 4.51 -14.36
N ALA A 12 -19.08 5.07 -13.91
CA ALA A 12 -19.14 5.84 -12.65
C ALA A 12 -19.79 5.09 -11.47
N LEU A 13 -20.12 3.79 -11.60
CA LEU A 13 -20.94 3.06 -10.61
C LEU A 13 -20.36 1.72 -10.13
N LEU A 14 -19.06 1.48 -10.29
CA LEU A 14 -18.36 0.33 -9.68
C LEU A 14 -17.32 0.72 -8.62
N MET A 15 -17.24 1.99 -8.23
CA MET A 15 -16.38 2.47 -7.13
C MET A 15 -17.06 2.28 -5.76
N GLY A 16 -17.93 1.28 -5.64
CA GLY A 16 -18.60 0.85 -4.41
C GLY A 16 -17.77 -0.20 -3.66
N CYS A 17 -16.64 0.26 -3.12
CA CYS A 17 -16.07 -0.10 -1.83
C CYS A 17 -15.78 -1.57 -1.51
N ASN A 18 -14.95 -2.26 -2.30
CA ASN A 18 -14.11 -3.32 -1.72
C ASN A 18 -12.72 -2.76 -1.40
N TYR A 19 -12.70 -1.68 -0.62
CA TYR A 19 -11.47 -1.07 -0.15
C TYR A 19 -10.62 -2.06 0.62
N GLY A 20 -11.25 -2.90 1.45
CA GLY A 20 -10.63 -4.05 2.08
C GLY A 20 -9.67 -4.84 1.19
N LYS A 21 -10.21 -5.47 0.13
CA LYS A 21 -9.38 -6.25 -0.79
C LYS A 21 -8.34 -5.41 -1.54
N ARG A 22 -8.67 -4.16 -1.87
CA ARG A 22 -7.72 -3.26 -2.53
C ARG A 22 -6.56 -2.89 -1.61
N ASN A 23 -6.84 -2.63 -0.35
CA ASN A 23 -5.86 -2.25 0.65
C ASN A 23 -4.97 -3.44 1.01
N VAL A 24 -5.55 -4.64 1.09
CA VAL A 24 -4.77 -5.89 1.21
C VAL A 24 -3.83 -6.03 0.01
N GLN A 25 -4.33 -5.86 -1.21
CA GLN A 25 -3.50 -5.93 -2.41
C GLN A 25 -2.40 -4.85 -2.41
N ALA A 26 -2.73 -3.60 -2.06
CA ALA A 26 -1.77 -2.51 -1.99
C ALA A 26 -0.67 -2.79 -0.95
N CYS A 27 -1.02 -3.41 0.18
CA CYS A 27 -0.05 -3.88 1.15
C CYS A 27 0.85 -5.00 0.60
N GLU A 28 0.27 -6.01 -0.06
CA GLU A 28 1.04 -7.10 -0.66
C GLU A 28 1.97 -6.62 -1.78
N ASP A 29 1.53 -5.65 -2.57
CA ASP A 29 2.33 -4.99 -3.60
C ASP A 29 3.46 -4.15 -2.97
N TRP A 30 3.18 -3.46 -1.87
CA TRP A 30 4.18 -2.73 -1.08
C TRP A 30 5.25 -3.67 -0.50
N VAL A 31 4.87 -4.81 0.08
CA VAL A 31 5.83 -5.82 0.58
C VAL A 31 6.76 -6.27 -0.55
N GLN A 32 6.21 -6.63 -1.72
CA GLN A 32 7.02 -7.04 -2.87
C GLN A 32 7.95 -5.93 -3.38
N THR A 33 7.47 -4.69 -3.33
CA THR A 33 8.25 -3.51 -3.75
C THR A 33 9.41 -3.28 -2.79
N MET A 34 9.17 -3.39 -1.48
CA MET A 34 10.19 -3.26 -0.44
C MET A 34 11.24 -4.37 -0.53
N ASP A 35 10.81 -5.62 -0.72
CA ASP A 35 11.71 -6.77 -0.96
C ASP A 35 12.61 -6.51 -2.18
N SER A 36 12.03 -5.99 -3.27
CA SER A 36 12.77 -5.67 -4.48
C SER A 36 13.72 -4.47 -4.30
N LYS A 37 13.28 -3.44 -3.54
CA LYS A 37 14.05 -2.22 -3.26
C LYS A 37 15.30 -2.51 -2.44
N PHE A 38 15.22 -3.46 -1.50
CA PHE A 38 16.32 -3.83 -0.61
C PHE A 38 17.01 -5.14 -1.00
N ALA A 39 16.68 -5.72 -2.15
CA ALA A 39 17.40 -6.87 -2.68
C ALA A 39 18.88 -6.51 -2.91
N GLY A 40 19.79 -7.29 -2.36
CA GLY A 40 21.24 -7.08 -2.43
C GLY A 40 21.78 -6.03 -1.46
N THR A 41 20.96 -5.49 -0.53
CA THR A 41 21.42 -4.59 0.53
C THR A 41 21.53 -5.33 1.88
N ALA A 42 22.05 -4.65 2.89
CA ALA A 42 22.12 -5.21 4.25
C ALA A 42 20.74 -5.53 4.88
N CYS A 43 19.65 -4.96 4.32
CA CYS A 43 18.28 -5.20 4.78
C CYS A 43 17.54 -6.27 3.96
N GLU A 44 18.22 -6.97 3.06
CA GLU A 44 17.63 -8.10 2.33
C GLU A 44 17.11 -9.16 3.32
N GLY A 45 15.87 -9.62 3.10
CA GLY A 45 15.23 -10.61 3.96
C GLY A 45 14.55 -10.06 5.22
N ALA A 46 14.46 -8.72 5.35
CA ALA A 46 13.55 -8.11 6.32
C ALA A 46 12.11 -8.52 6.01
N ASP A 47 11.36 -8.98 7.02
CA ASP A 47 9.96 -9.36 6.84
C ASP A 47 9.07 -8.12 6.97
N PHE A 48 8.93 -7.36 5.88
CA PHE A 48 8.14 -6.13 5.83
C PHE A 48 6.66 -6.35 6.20
N SER A 49 6.14 -7.56 5.94
CA SER A 49 4.78 -7.92 6.32
C SER A 49 4.59 -8.00 7.84
N LEU A 50 5.61 -8.47 8.57
CA LEU A 50 5.60 -8.54 10.03
C LEU A 50 5.88 -7.18 10.70
N LEU A 51 6.49 -6.24 9.97
CA LEU A 51 6.66 -4.86 10.46
C LEU A 51 5.33 -4.11 10.54
N LEU A 52 4.35 -4.50 9.74
CA LEU A 52 2.97 -4.03 9.88
C LEU A 52 2.27 -4.83 10.97
N THR A 53 1.73 -4.15 11.96
CA THR A 53 1.02 -4.81 13.08
C THR A 53 -0.18 -5.60 12.54
N GLY A 54 -0.10 -6.93 12.60
CA GLY A 54 -1.15 -7.82 12.10
C GLY A 54 -1.08 -8.18 10.61
N GLY A 55 -0.05 -7.70 9.90
CA GLY A 55 0.17 -7.95 8.47
C GLY A 55 -0.92 -7.36 7.56
N CYS A 56 -0.83 -7.65 6.26
CA CYS A 56 -1.73 -7.06 5.25
C CYS A 56 -3.21 -7.37 5.48
N ALA A 57 -3.53 -8.50 6.12
CA ALA A 57 -4.91 -8.87 6.43
C ALA A 57 -5.61 -7.85 7.36
N THR A 58 -4.87 -7.07 8.15
CA THR A 58 -5.50 -6.06 9.04
C THR A 58 -6.23 -4.96 8.27
N TYR A 59 -5.92 -4.77 6.99
CA TYR A 59 -6.53 -3.74 6.15
C TYR A 59 -7.76 -4.23 5.37
N GLU A 60 -8.14 -5.52 5.49
CA GLU A 60 -9.32 -6.09 4.84
C GLU A 60 -10.63 -5.42 5.32
N ASP A 61 -10.66 -4.92 6.54
CA ASP A 61 -11.85 -4.27 7.10
C ASP A 61 -11.92 -2.76 6.88
N THR A 62 -10.86 -2.13 6.36
CA THR A 62 -10.76 -0.69 6.16
C THR A 62 -11.83 -0.19 5.17
N LYS A 63 -12.52 0.89 5.55
CA LYS A 63 -13.69 1.42 4.81
C LYS A 63 -13.36 2.49 3.77
N CYS A 64 -12.10 2.93 3.69
CA CYS A 64 -11.60 3.91 2.73
C CYS A 64 -10.37 3.36 2.00
N ASP A 65 -9.99 4.03 0.90
CA ASP A 65 -8.73 3.76 0.20
C ASP A 65 -7.57 4.26 1.06
N ILE A 66 -6.60 3.39 1.33
CA ILE A 66 -5.38 3.74 2.08
C ILE A 66 -4.13 3.40 1.26
N SER A 67 -4.21 3.40 -0.07
CA SER A 67 -3.05 3.20 -0.93
C SER A 67 -1.89 4.15 -0.59
N ASP A 68 -2.22 5.39 -0.27
CA ASP A 68 -1.24 6.46 -0.02
C ASP A 68 -0.45 6.22 1.26
N TYR A 69 -1.03 5.52 2.25
CA TYR A 69 -0.30 5.04 3.43
C TYR A 69 0.89 4.17 3.04
N PHE A 70 0.70 3.18 2.15
CA PHE A 70 1.76 2.28 1.73
C PHE A 70 2.83 2.98 0.88
N THR A 71 2.42 3.95 0.04
CA THR A 71 3.36 4.81 -0.68
C THR A 71 4.22 5.61 0.29
N CYS A 72 3.61 6.22 1.30
CA CYS A 72 4.36 6.95 2.33
C CYS A 72 5.33 6.02 3.07
N LEU A 73 4.91 4.80 3.46
CA LEU A 73 5.81 3.84 4.10
C LEU A 73 7.05 3.54 3.25
N GLU A 74 6.86 3.34 1.94
CA GLU A 74 7.96 3.10 1.01
C GLU A 74 8.94 4.29 0.96
N GLU A 75 8.41 5.51 0.86
CA GLU A 75 9.21 6.75 0.81
C GLU A 75 9.97 7.02 2.10
N GLN A 76 9.37 6.67 3.25
CA GLN A 76 9.96 6.87 4.58
C GLN A 76 10.88 5.72 5.02
N SER A 77 11.03 4.67 4.21
CA SER A 77 11.86 3.52 4.53
C SER A 77 13.28 3.65 3.99
N GLU A 78 14.24 3.63 4.90
CA GLU A 78 15.68 3.67 4.59
C GLU A 78 16.40 2.48 5.23
N CYS A 79 17.32 1.86 4.49
CA CYS A 79 18.17 0.79 5.03
C CYS A 79 19.49 1.36 5.56
N SER A 80 19.85 1.00 6.78
CA SER A 80 21.19 1.24 7.32
C SER A 80 22.16 0.17 6.81
N GLU A 81 23.02 0.52 5.86
CA GLU A 81 24.04 -0.41 5.34
C GLU A 81 25.08 -0.83 6.41
N GLU A 82 25.21 -0.07 7.50
CA GLU A 82 26.16 -0.37 8.58
C GLU A 82 25.60 -1.35 9.61
N SER A 83 24.31 -1.23 9.96
CA SER A 83 23.67 -2.10 10.95
C SER A 83 22.78 -3.20 10.36
N GLY A 84 22.41 -3.11 9.09
CA GLY A 84 21.43 -4.01 8.46
C GLY A 84 20.01 -3.82 8.98
N GLU A 85 19.74 -2.68 9.62
CA GLU A 85 18.44 -2.37 10.20
C GLU A 85 17.65 -1.42 9.30
N LEU A 86 16.35 -1.70 9.16
CA LEU A 86 15.41 -0.81 8.50
C LEU A 86 15.07 0.36 9.44
N ASN A 87 15.30 1.58 8.98
CA ASN A 87 14.81 2.77 9.66
C ASN A 87 13.33 2.98 9.35
N THR A 88 12.49 2.93 10.39
CA THR A 88 11.03 3.14 10.30
C THR A 88 10.57 4.39 11.06
N GLU A 89 11.48 5.29 11.47
CA GLU A 89 11.11 6.48 12.27
C GLU A 89 10.08 7.36 11.55
N GLY A 90 10.19 7.47 10.21
CA GLY A 90 9.26 8.24 9.38
C GLY A 90 7.86 7.63 9.24
N TRP A 91 7.67 6.34 9.55
CA TRP A 91 6.39 5.65 9.34
C TRP A 91 5.24 6.21 10.18
N THR A 92 5.57 6.81 11.33
CA THR A 92 4.56 7.45 12.19
C THR A 92 3.86 8.62 11.47
N ASN A 93 4.54 9.28 10.53
CA ASN A 93 3.95 10.36 9.74
C ASN A 93 2.91 9.84 8.73
N CYS A 94 3.06 8.61 8.26
CA CYS A 94 2.18 7.99 7.28
C CYS A 94 0.83 7.55 7.86
N VAL A 95 0.73 7.39 9.19
CA VAL A 95 -0.52 6.93 9.85
C VAL A 95 -1.72 7.83 9.53
N GLN A 96 -1.47 9.11 9.25
CA GLN A 96 -2.51 10.06 8.82
C GLN A 96 -3.15 9.62 7.50
N ASP A 97 -2.38 9.06 6.57
CA ASP A 97 -2.88 8.57 5.27
C ASP A 97 -3.63 7.24 5.39
N ALA A 98 -3.55 6.57 6.55
CA ALA A 98 -4.37 5.42 6.89
C ALA A 98 -5.70 5.80 7.57
N SER A 99 -5.93 7.10 7.84
CA SER A 99 -7.09 7.60 8.58
C SER A 99 -8.26 7.87 7.63
N CYS A 100 -9.38 7.18 7.83
CA CYS A 100 -10.60 7.36 7.02
C CYS A 100 -11.48 8.56 7.46
N GLU A 101 -10.89 9.63 8.00
CA GLU A 101 -11.62 10.78 8.58
C GLU A 101 -12.08 11.82 7.55
#